data_AF-A0A369AVC7-F1
#
_entry.id   AF-A0A369AVC7-F1
#
_cell.length_a   1.000
_cell.length_b   1.000
_cell.length_c   1.000
_cell.angle_alpha   90.00
_cell.angle_beta   90.00
_cell.angle_gamma   90.00
#
_symmetry.space_group_name_H-M   'P 1'
#
loop_
_entity.id
_entity.type
_entity.pdbx_description
1 polymer ?
#
loop_
_entity_poly.entity_id
_entity_poly.type
_entity_poly.pdbx_seq_one_letter_code
_entity_poly.pdbx_strand_id
1 'polypeptide(L)'
;MLERASFGGGCVNDTLLHLVTPYLPFGGVGFSGMGSYHGKYSFEAFSHKKGVLKKSTKINPGFIFPPYSDKKLSLIKKFMK
;
A
#
# COMPACT_ATOMS: atom_id res chain seq x y z
N MET A 1 20.22 -17.66 0.74
CA MET A 1 18.96 -18.38 1.06
C MET A 1 17.81 -17.41 1.25
N LEU A 2 17.95 -16.39 2.11
CA LEU A 2 16.93 -15.35 2.32
C LEU A 2 16.50 -14.63 1.02
N GLU A 3 17.43 -14.36 0.11
CA GLU A 3 17.13 -13.69 -1.17
C GLU A 3 16.55 -14.62 -2.25
N ARG A 4 16.65 -15.94 -2.07
CA ARG A 4 16.34 -16.93 -3.12
C ARG A 4 15.08 -17.75 -2.84
N ALA A 5 14.59 -17.72 -1.61
CA ALA A 5 13.42 -18.48 -1.18
C ALA A 5 12.31 -17.52 -0.73
N SER A 6 11.07 -17.81 -1.11
CA SER A 6 9.88 -17.11 -0.59
C SER A 6 9.36 -17.84 0.65
N PHE A 7 9.15 -17.10 1.73
CA PHE A 7 8.66 -17.61 3.02
C PHE A 7 7.94 -16.50 3.78
N GLY A 8 7.07 -16.86 4.73
CA GLY A 8 6.24 -15.89 5.47
C GLY A 8 7.00 -15.10 6.54
N GLY A 9 7.87 -15.78 7.29
CA GLY A 9 8.68 -15.18 8.36
C GLY A 9 9.73 -16.16 8.84
N GLY A 10 10.78 -15.66 9.48
CA GLY A 10 11.87 -16.49 9.96
C GLY A 10 12.87 -15.73 10.82
N CYS A 11 13.88 -16.45 11.29
CA CYS A 11 14.97 -15.91 12.10
C CYS A 11 16.31 -16.39 11.52
N VAL A 12 17.37 -15.61 11.73
CA VAL A 12 18.76 -16.03 11.48
C VAL A 12 19.40 -16.33 12.82
N ASN A 13 20.00 -17.51 12.97
CA ASN A 13 20.62 -17.99 14.22
C ASN A 13 19.67 -18.12 15.43
N ASP A 14 18.37 -18.15 15.17
CA ASP A 14 17.34 -18.36 16.19
C ASP A 14 16.13 -19.06 15.56
N THR A 15 15.15 -19.44 16.38
CA THR A 15 13.86 -19.97 15.95
C THR A 15 12.73 -19.31 16.75
N LEU A 16 11.54 -19.19 16.15
CA LEU A 16 10.31 -18.68 16.79
C LEU A 16 10.32 -17.21 17.26
N LEU A 17 11.46 -16.59 17.55
CA LEU A 17 11.50 -15.24 18.14
C LEU A 17 10.89 -14.13 17.27
N HIS A 18 10.85 -14.30 15.94
CA HIS A 18 10.16 -13.36 15.05
C HIS A 18 8.66 -13.25 15.33
N LEU A 19 8.06 -14.22 16.05
CA LEU A 19 6.67 -14.18 16.51
C LEU A 19 6.46 -13.35 17.79
N VAL A 20 7.49 -13.15 18.61
CA VAL A 20 7.34 -12.55 19.94
C VAL A 20 7.15 -11.03 19.86
N THR A 21 7.76 -10.38 18.88
CA THR A 21 7.70 -8.93 18.73
C THR A 21 6.42 -8.49 18.01
N PRO A 22 5.56 -7.64 18.61
CA PRO A 22 4.34 -7.14 17.97
C PRO A 22 4.59 -6.19 16.80
N TYR A 23 5.85 -5.84 16.54
CA TYR A 23 6.27 -4.90 15.50
C TYR A 23 6.59 -5.59 14.16
N LEU A 24 6.65 -6.92 14.12
CA LEU A 24 6.79 -7.69 12.88
C LEU A 24 5.45 -8.27 12.46
N PRO A 25 5.09 -8.22 11.17
CA PRO A 25 3.90 -8.88 10.67
C PRO A 25 4.11 -10.41 10.71
N PHE A 26 3.15 -11.12 11.30
CA PHE A 26 3.13 -12.57 11.27
C PHE A 26 2.06 -13.06 10.28
N GLY A 27 2.49 -13.88 9.32
CA GLY A 27 1.65 -14.34 8.22
C GLY A 27 2.39 -15.31 7.30
N GLY A 28 1.62 -16.00 6.46
CA GLY A 28 2.12 -16.95 5.47
C GLY A 28 2.20 -16.35 4.06
N VAL A 29 2.85 -17.08 3.15
CA VAL A 29 2.87 -16.82 1.72
C VAL A 29 2.66 -18.12 0.93
N GLY A 30 1.86 -18.10 -0.13
CA GLY A 30 1.54 -19.27 -0.95
C GLY A 30 0.71 -20.30 -0.17
N PHE A 31 1.12 -21.57 -0.20
CA PHE A 31 0.40 -22.66 0.50
C PHE A 31 0.42 -22.51 2.03
N SER A 32 1.31 -21.68 2.59
CA SER A 32 1.36 -21.42 4.04
C SER A 32 0.36 -20.37 4.52
N GLY A 33 -0.36 -19.69 3.60
CA GLY A 33 -1.40 -18.72 3.92
C GLY A 33 -1.29 -17.41 3.16
N MET A 34 -2.16 -16.47 3.51
CA MET A 34 -2.18 -15.11 2.97
C MET A 34 -2.52 -14.08 4.05
N GLY A 35 -2.13 -12.83 3.81
CA GLY A 35 -2.31 -11.75 4.78
C GLY A 35 -1.36 -11.88 5.97
N SER A 36 -1.47 -10.94 6.89
CA SER A 36 -0.64 -10.88 8.08
C SER A 36 -1.36 -10.14 9.20
N TYR A 37 -1.07 -10.51 10.43
CA TYR A 37 -1.53 -9.81 11.62
C TYR A 37 -0.35 -9.54 12.56
N HIS A 38 -0.65 -9.21 13.81
CA HIS A 38 0.22 -8.87 14.93
C HIS A 38 0.32 -7.37 15.17
N GLY A 39 0.19 -6.93 16.43
CA GLY A 39 0.22 -5.52 16.82
C GLY A 39 -0.62 -4.61 15.90
N LYS A 40 0.03 -3.64 15.27
CA LYS A 40 -0.59 -2.72 14.30
C LYS A 40 -1.17 -3.44 13.09
N TYR A 41 -0.53 -4.50 12.61
CA TYR A 41 -0.98 -5.25 11.44
C TYR A 41 -2.29 -5.98 11.70
N SER A 42 -2.57 -6.40 12.95
CA SER A 42 -3.91 -6.91 13.32
C SER A 42 -4.98 -5.83 13.15
N PHE A 43 -4.72 -4.62 13.64
CA PHE A 43 -5.66 -3.51 13.47
C PHE A 43 -5.90 -3.21 11.99
N GLU A 44 -4.84 -3.17 11.19
CA GLU A 44 -4.96 -2.96 9.74
C GLU A 44 -5.69 -4.10 9.04
N ALA A 45 -5.49 -5.36 9.44
CA ALA A 45 -6.15 -6.53 8.86
C ALA A 45 -7.66 -6.56 9.12
N PHE A 46 -8.10 -6.06 10.28
CA PHE A 46 -9.52 -6.00 10.65
C PHE A 46 -10.16 -4.62 10.46
N SER A 47 -9.46 -3.69 9.81
CA SER A 47 -9.96 -2.34 9.53
C SER A 47 -10.10 -2.07 8.04
N HIS A 48 -11.17 -1.39 7.66
CA HIS A 48 -11.32 -0.87 6.31
C HIS A 48 -10.65 0.51 6.18
N LYS A 49 -9.55 0.58 5.40
CA LYS A 49 -8.86 1.84 5.08
C LYS A 49 -9.69 2.68 4.11
N LYS A 50 -10.53 3.58 4.64
CA LYS A 50 -11.43 4.44 3.84
C LYS A 50 -10.68 5.65 3.25
N GLY A 51 -10.52 5.67 1.93
CA GLY A 51 -9.99 6.84 1.21
C GLY A 51 -11.02 7.99 1.16
N VAL A 52 -10.61 9.19 1.60
CA VAL A 52 -11.44 10.41 1.55
C VAL A 52 -10.61 11.56 0.99
N LEU A 53 -11.09 12.20 -0.09
CA LEU A 53 -10.50 13.41 -0.65
C LEU A 53 -11.32 14.63 -0.22
N LYS A 54 -10.67 15.60 0.42
CA LYS A 54 -11.27 16.91 0.74
C LYS A 54 -10.68 17.97 -0.18
N LYS A 55 -11.40 18.33 -1.24
CA LYS A 55 -11.00 19.36 -2.21
C LYS A 55 -11.51 20.74 -1.78
N SER A 56 -10.65 21.76 -1.87
CA SER A 56 -11.06 23.16 -1.69
C SER A 56 -11.86 23.66 -2.91
N THR A 57 -12.87 24.48 -2.68
CA THR A 57 -13.66 25.14 -3.74
C THR A 57 -12.99 26.38 -4.31
N LYS A 58 -11.92 26.90 -3.67
CA LYS A 58 -11.27 28.16 -4.06
C LYS A 58 -10.49 28.08 -5.36
N ILE A 59 -9.96 26.90 -5.70
CA ILE A 59 -9.14 26.69 -6.90
C ILE A 59 -9.79 25.58 -7.68
N ASN A 60 -10.39 25.94 -8.83
CA ASN A 60 -10.95 24.96 -9.74
C ASN A 60 -10.11 24.93 -11.02
N PRO A 61 -9.31 23.88 -11.26
CA PRO A 61 -8.52 23.81 -12.47
C PRO A 61 -9.44 23.66 -13.68
N GLY A 62 -9.67 24.74 -14.43
CA GLY A 62 -10.57 24.76 -15.60
C GLY A 62 -10.20 23.79 -16.74
N PHE A 63 -9.07 23.11 -16.65
CA PHE A 63 -8.66 22.06 -17.59
C PHE A 63 -9.33 20.69 -17.33
N ILE A 64 -9.90 20.45 -16.15
CA ILE A 64 -10.62 19.19 -15.86
C ILE A 64 -12.05 19.19 -16.42
N PHE A 65 -12.58 20.37 -16.79
CA PHE A 65 -13.92 20.52 -17.35
C PHE A 65 -13.88 20.77 -18.87
N PRO A 66 -14.92 20.34 -19.60
CA PRO A 66 -15.11 20.68 -21.01
C PRO A 66 -15.18 22.20 -21.26
N PRO A 67 -14.87 22.68 -22.48
CA PRO A 67 -14.39 21.91 -23.64
C PRO A 67 -12.89 21.55 -23.52
N TYR A 68 -12.57 20.31 -23.88
CA TYR A 68 -11.20 19.81 -23.95
C TYR A 68 -10.57 20.25 -25.28
N SER A 69 -9.40 20.88 -25.22
CA SER A 69 -8.66 21.31 -26.41
C SER A 69 -7.31 20.59 -26.50
N ASP A 70 -6.76 20.46 -27.70
CA ASP A 70 -5.48 19.77 -27.93
C ASP A 70 -4.33 20.41 -27.14
N LYS A 71 -4.39 21.73 -26.91
CA LYS A 71 -3.44 22.45 -26.06
C LYS A 71 -3.56 22.06 -24.58
N LYS A 72 -4.79 21.95 -24.05
CA LYS A 72 -5.05 21.47 -22.68
C LYS A 72 -4.60 20.02 -22.52
N LEU A 73 -4.85 19.17 -23.52
CA LEU A 73 -4.45 17.76 -23.53
C LEU A 73 -2.93 17.61 -23.59
N SER A 74 -2.24 18.40 -24.42
CA SER A 74 -0.77 18.43 -24.47
C SER A 74 -0.16 18.86 -23.14
N LEU A 75 -0.77 19.81 -22.44
CA LEU A 75 -0.30 20.27 -21.12
C LEU A 75 -0.45 19.17 -20.07
N ILE A 76 -1.60 18.49 -20.02
CA ILE A 76 -1.85 17.36 -19.11
C ILE A 76 -0.87 16.22 -19.39
N LYS A 77 -0.66 15.84 -20.66
CA LYS A 77 0.29 14.79 -21.06
C LYS A 77 1.73 15.12 -20.66
N LYS A 78 2.14 16.40 -20.68
CA LYS A 78 3.45 16.83 -20.23
C LYS A 78 3.60 16.81 -18.71
N PHE A 79 2.50 16.95 -17.96
CA PHE A 79 2.49 16.91 -16.50
C PHE A 79 2.37 15.49 -15.92
N MET A 80 1.68 14.60 -16.64
CA MET A 80 1.49 13.19 -16.23
C MET A 80 2.63 12.26 -16.69
N LYS A 81 3.59 12.77 -17.46
CA LYS A 81 4.78 12.06 -17.91
C LYS A 81 5.97 12.49 -17.06
#